data_AF-A0A9E1VY44-F1
#
_entry.id   AF-A0A9E1VY44-F1
#
_cell.length_a   1.000
_cell.length_b   1.000
_cell.length_c   1.000
_cell.angle_alpha   90.00
_cell.angle_beta   90.00
_cell.angle_gamma   90.00
#
_symmetry.space_group_name_H-M   'P 1'
#
loop_
_entity.id
_entity.type
_entity.pdbx_description
1 polymer ?
#
loop_
_entity_poly.entity_id
_entity_poly.type
_entity_poly.pdbx_seq_one_letter_code
_entity_poly.pdbx_strand_id
1 'polypeptide(L)' 'MNKVTLESDGQIIGLTVADHTSRFHAIWLRDNALDPATRSAINGQRLITLQDIDAKLFVSHAQVTLDVLTVPFMPENK' A
#
# COMPACT_ATOMS: atom_id res chain seq x y z
N MET A 1 12.83 -10.72 12.38
CA MET A 1 11.40 -11.01 12.16
C MET A 1 10.81 -9.86 11.37
N ASN A 2 10.04 -10.13 10.32
CA ASN A 2 9.46 -9.05 9.52
C ASN A 2 8.44 -8.29 10.38
N LYS A 3 8.49 -6.96 10.34
CA LYS A 3 7.62 -6.10 11.14
C LYS A 3 7.07 -4.97 10.26
N VAL A 4 5.85 -4.55 10.55
CA VAL A 4 5.24 -3.36 9.97
C VAL A 4 4.85 -2.35 11.04
N THR A 5 5.03 -1.08 10.73
CA THR A 5 4.57 0.06 11.54
C THR A 5 3.79 1.03 10.65
N LEU A 6 2.83 1.74 11.26
CA LEU A 6 2.16 2.87 10.65
C LEU A 6 2.66 4.16 11.30
N GLU A 7 2.97 5.14 10.46
CA GLU A 7 3.45 6.46 10.85
C GLU A 7 2.56 7.52 10.22
N SER A 8 2.58 8.73 10.78
CA SER A 8 1.85 9.89 10.24
C SER A 8 0.37 9.58 9.98
N ASP A 9 -0.32 9.00 10.97
CA ASP A 9 -1.74 8.63 10.89
C ASP A 9 -2.11 7.72 9.70
N GLY A 10 -1.20 6.80 9.35
CA GLY A 10 -1.43 5.83 8.26
C GLY A 10 -0.99 6.33 6.88
N GLN A 11 -0.34 7.50 6.80
CA GLN A 11 0.20 8.03 5.55
C GLN A 11 1.54 7.39 5.14
N ILE A 12 2.24 6.76 6.07
CA ILE A 12 3.52 6.09 5.83
C ILE A 12 3.50 4.70 6.47
N ILE A 13 3.92 3.71 5.70
CA ILE A 13 4.15 2.33 6.14
C ILE A 13 5.66 2.13 6.31
N GLY A 14 6.08 1.78 7.52
CA GLY A 14 7.44 1.32 7.80
C GLY A 14 7.47 -0.21 7.75
N LEU A 15 8.23 -0.77 6.81
CA LEU A 15 8.43 -2.21 6.68
C LEU A 15 9.87 -2.56 7.06
N THR A 16 10.04 -3.34 8.13
CA THR A 16 11.33 -3.87 8.56
C THR A 16 11.50 -5.31 8.10
N VAL A 17 12.53 -5.58 7.31
CA VAL A 17 12.93 -6.92 6.83
C VAL A 17 14.44 -7.05 7.02
N ALA A 18 14.89 -8.17 7.60
CA ALA A 18 16.31 -8.40 7.90
C ALA A 18 16.99 -7.21 8.60
N ASP A 19 16.31 -6.63 9.60
CA ASP A 19 16.74 -5.46 10.38
C ASP A 19 16.92 -4.15 9.60
N HIS A 20 16.54 -4.12 8.32
CA HIS A 20 16.49 -2.92 7.49
C HIS A 20 15.06 -2.41 7.39
N THR A 21 14.86 -1.14 7.71
CA THR A 21 13.53 -0.49 7.60
C THR A 21 13.45 0.36 6.34
N SER A 22 12.46 0.05 5.51
CA SER A 22 12.07 0.86 4.36
C SER A 22 10.74 1.56 4.63
N ARG A 23 10.57 2.76 4.09
CA ARG A 23 9.34 3.55 4.25
C ARG A 23 8.65 3.73 2.91
N PHE A 24 7.34 3.57 2.91
CA PHE A 24 6.50 3.72 1.73
C PHE A 24 5.33 4.64 2.05
N HIS A 25 5.07 5.64 1.21
CA HIS A 25 3.87 6.45 1.36
C HIS A 25 2.63 5.65 0.95
N ALA A 26 1.52 5.81 1.69
CA ALA A 26 0.25 5.13 1.41
C ALA A 26 -0.24 5.38 -0.02
N ILE A 27 -0.19 6.65 -0.47
CA ILE A 27 -0.57 7.04 -1.84
C ILE A 27 0.29 6.33 -2.89
N TRP A 28 1.59 6.16 -2.62
CA TRP A 28 2.49 5.47 -3.54
C TRP A 28 2.15 3.98 -3.65
N LEU A 29 1.86 3.32 -2.52
CA LEU A 29 1.44 1.92 -2.53
C LEU A 29 0.11 1.74 -3.25
N ARG A 30 -0.87 2.62 -3.02
CA ARG A 30 -2.19 2.57 -3.67
C ARG A 30 -2.11 2.73 -5.19
N ASP A 31 -1.30 3.69 -5.66
CA ASP A 31 -1.04 3.94 -7.08
C ASP A 31 -0.27 2.79 -7.76
N ASN A 32 0.38 1.93 -6.96
CA ASN A 32 1.14 0.77 -7.41
C ASN A 32 0.52 -0.57 -7.02
N ALA A 33 -0.73 -0.58 -6.53
CA ALA A 33 -1.41 -1.82 -6.18
C ALA A 33 -1.47 -2.77 -7.39
N LEU A 34 -1.27 -4.06 -7.11
CA LEU A 34 -1.19 -5.13 -8.12
C LEU A 34 -2.53 -5.84 -8.32
N ASP A 35 -3.59 -5.37 -7.66
CA ASP A 35 -4.91 -5.95 -7.80
C ASP A 35 -5.49 -5.69 -9.20
N PRO A 36 -6.40 -6.56 -9.70
CA PRO A 36 -6.93 -6.44 -11.06
C PRO A 36 -7.70 -5.15 -11.34
N ALA A 37 -8.16 -4.41 -10.32
CA ALA A 37 -8.83 -3.12 -10.52
C ALA A 37 -7.84 -1.95 -10.66
N THR A 38 -6.58 -2.14 -10.25
CA THR A 38 -5.51 -1.13 -10.38
C THR A 38 -4.58 -1.43 -11.55
N ARG A 39 -4.29 -2.71 -11.82
CA ARG A 39 -3.35 -3.12 -12.86
C ARG A 39 -3.91 -4.27 -13.69
N SER A 40 -3.88 -4.10 -15.02
CA SER A 40 -4.31 -5.13 -15.97
C SER A 40 -3.44 -6.38 -15.86
N ALA A 41 -4.07 -7.53 -15.66
CA ALA A 41 -3.39 -8.82 -15.64
C ALA A 41 -2.86 -9.26 -17.02
N ILE A 42 -3.36 -8.67 -18.12
CA ILE A 42 -2.99 -9.05 -19.49
C ILE A 42 -1.70 -8.37 -19.94
N ASN A 43 -1.56 -7.08 -19.65
CA ASN A 43 -0.48 -6.25 -20.20
C ASN A 43 0.23 -5.37 -19.16
N GLY A 44 -0.14 -5.46 -17.87
CA GLY A 44 0.48 -4.69 -16.80
C GLY A 44 0.15 -3.20 -16.81
N GLN A 45 -0.75 -2.75 -17.69
CA GLN A 45 -1.18 -1.35 -17.75
C GLN A 45 -1.87 -0.94 -16.45
N ARG A 46 -1.54 0.24 -15.93
CA ARG A 46 -2.29 0.87 -14.84
C ARG A 46 -3.67 1.29 -15.34
N LEU A 47 -4.71 0.89 -14.63
CA LEU A 47 -6.11 1.12 -14.99
C LEU A 47 -6.72 2.36 -14.32
N ILE A 48 -5.98 3.00 -13.41
CA ILE A 48 -6.37 4.21 -12.69
C ILE A 48 -5.40 5.36 -12.99
N THR A 49 -5.89 6.58 -12.80
CA THR A 49 -5.09 7.80 -12.73
C THR A 49 -4.94 8.27 -11.28
N LEU A 50 -4.07 9.25 -11.04
CA LEU A 50 -3.95 9.86 -9.71
C LEU A 50 -5.25 10.53 -9.22
N GLN A 51 -6.13 10.95 -10.13
CA GLN A 51 -7.41 11.59 -9.77
C GLN A 51 -8.44 10.57 -9.26
N ASP A 52 -8.25 9.29 -9.55
CA ASP A 52 -9.11 8.21 -9.09
C ASP A 52 -8.77 7.74 -7.66
N ILE A 53 -7.64 8.21 -7.11
CA ILE A 53 -7.19 7.92 -5.74
C ILE A 53 -7.72 9.01 -4.81
N ASP A 54 -8.35 8.61 -3.69
CA ASP A 54 -8.89 9.57 -2.73
C ASP A 54 -7.78 10.44 -2.13
N ALA A 55 -7.97 11.77 -2.15
CA ALA A 55 -6.99 12.71 -1.61
C ALA A 55 -6.77 12.59 -0.09
N LYS A 56 -7.72 11.97 0.62
CA LYS A 56 -7.65 11.66 2.06
C LYS A 56 -7.29 10.19 2.32
N LEU A 57 -6.79 9.49 1.31
CA LEU A 57 -6.37 8.09 1.42
C LEU A 57 -5.36 7.91 2.56
N PHE A 58 -5.61 6.91 3.40
CA PHE A 58 -4.74 6.47 4.48
C PHE A 58 -4.82 4.95 4.66
N VAL A 59 -3.89 4.39 5.43
CA VAL A 59 -3.88 2.97 5.81
C VAL A 59 -4.36 2.84 7.26
N SER A 60 -5.45 2.10 7.47
CA SER A 60 -6.04 1.91 8.81
C SER A 60 -5.29 0.89 9.67
N HIS A 61 -4.78 -0.16 9.04
CA HIS A 61 -3.89 -1.15 9.64
C HIS A 61 -3.01 -1.77 8.56
N ALA A 62 -1.90 -2.39 8.94
CA ALA A 62 -1.09 -3.17 8.01
C ALA A 62 -0.59 -4.43 8.72
N GLN A 63 -0.42 -5.51 7.96
CA GLN A 63 0.08 -6.78 8.48
C GLN A 63 1.11 -7.37 7.53
N VAL A 64 2.20 -7.86 8.09
CA VAL A 64 3.15 -8.70 7.35
C VAL A 64 2.99 -10.15 7.77
N THR A 65 2.78 -11.04 6.81
CA THR A 65 2.67 -12.49 7.03
C THR A 65 3.59 -13.19 6.06
N LEU A 66 4.60 -13.88 6.60
CA LEU A 66 5.73 -14.40 5.83
C LEU A 66 6.37 -13.26 5.01
N ASP A 67 6.23 -13.33 3.70
CA ASP A 67 6.81 -12.39 2.73
C ASP A 67 5.77 -11.47 2.08
N VAL A 68 4.55 -11.46 2.61
CA VAL A 68 3.43 -10.66 2.07
C VAL A 68 3.07 -9.55 3.05
N LEU A 69 3.07 -8.31 2.55
CA LEU A 69 2.53 -7.14 3.23
C LEU A 69 1.10 -6.87 2.73
N THR A 70 0.13 -6.92 3.65
CA THR A 70 -1.27 -6.58 3.40
C THR A 70 -1.57 -5.19 3.92
N VAL A 71 -2.13 -4.34 3.04
CA VAL A 71 -2.37 -2.91 3.28
C VAL A 71 -3.77 -2.53 2.78
N PRO A 72 -4.79 -2.52 3.65
CA PRO A 72 -6.08 -1.92 3.33
C PRO A 72 -5.98 -0.40 3.20
N PHE A 73 -6.53 0.13 2.11
CA PHE A 73 -6.62 1.55 1.84
C PHE A 73 -8.03 2.08 2.13
N MET A 74 -8.07 3.08 3.02
CA MET A 74 -9.29 3.79 3.40
C MET A 74 -9.27 5.20 2.81
N PRO A 75 -10.43 5.79 2.43
CA PRO A 75 -11.80 5.26 2.58
C PRO A 75 -12.24 4.31 1.44
N GLU A 76 -11.37 4.01 0.48
CA GLU A 76 -11.73 3.28 -0.74
C GLU A 76 -12.13 1.81 -0.51
N ASN A 77 -11.82 1.23 0.66
CA ASN A 77 -11.97 -0.20 0.95
C ASN A 77 -11.29 -1.08 -0.12
N LYS A 78 -10.02 -0.75 -0.40
CA LYS A 78 -9.16 -1.48 -1.33
C LYS A 78 -8.09 -2.27 -0.61
#